data_AF-A0A1B1MNW3-F1
#
_entry.id   AF-A0A1B1MNW3-F1
#
_cell.length_a   1.000
_cell.length_b   1.000
_cell.length_c   1.000
_cell.angle_alpha   90.00
_cell.angle_beta   90.00
_cell.angle_gamma   90.00
#
_symmetry.space_group_name_H-M   'P 1'
#
loop_
_entity.id
_entity.type
_entity.pdbx_description
1 polymer ?
#
loop_
_entity_poly.entity_id
_entity_poly.type
_entity_poly.pdbx_seq_one_letter_code
_entity_poly.pdbx_strand_id
1 'polypeptide(L)'
;MPQLRGVGAAAGQRGENQEGGHSPVLREGPREGSRAPSPGGIEETAYRELTAPDAWLPYRDTEPTRRALRARGVRIGIGSDFAWDLRIHLARAGLEDLIDACVISCEAGREKPDPQLFLKACADLGARGGLDVVTGGW
;
A
#
# COMPACT_ATOMS: atom_id res chain seq x y z
N MET A 1 -2.32 26.94 -15.63
CA MET A 1 -2.93 25.82 -14.91
C MET A 1 -3.02 24.62 -15.84
N PRO A 2 -2.16 23.59 -15.75
CA PRO A 2 -2.32 22.40 -16.56
C PRO A 2 -3.36 21.47 -15.92
N GLN A 3 -4.28 20.99 -16.75
CA GLN A 3 -5.43 20.16 -16.42
C GLN A 3 -4.99 18.71 -16.18
N LEU A 4 -5.37 18.10 -15.05
CA LEU A 4 -5.28 16.65 -14.87
C LEU A 4 -6.33 15.97 -15.76
N ARG A 5 -5.90 15.07 -16.66
CA ARG A 5 -6.81 14.16 -17.37
C ARG A 5 -6.97 12.89 -16.54
N GLY A 6 -8.19 12.61 -16.09
CA GLY A 6 -8.56 11.33 -15.49
C GLY A 6 -8.68 10.25 -16.55
N VAL A 7 -8.11 9.07 -16.27
CA VAL A 7 -8.32 7.84 -17.04
C VAL A 7 -9.26 6.94 -16.24
N GLY A 8 -10.33 6.49 -16.89
CA GLY A 8 -11.48 5.84 -16.27
C GLY A 8 -11.23 4.43 -15.75
N ALA A 9 -11.90 4.10 -14.65
CA ALA A 9 -12.06 2.74 -14.15
C ALA A 9 -13.19 2.04 -14.93
N ALA A 10 -12.88 0.90 -15.55
CA ALA A 10 -13.88 0.04 -16.15
C ALA A 10 -14.48 -0.88 -15.09
N ALA A 11 -15.77 -0.72 -14.83
CA ALA A 11 -16.59 -1.62 -14.05
C ALA A 11 -16.94 -2.89 -14.86
N GLY A 12 -16.67 -4.07 -14.31
CA GLY A 12 -16.92 -5.37 -14.94
C GLY A 12 -17.60 -6.35 -13.98
N GLN A 13 -18.93 -6.29 -13.99
CA GLN A 13 -19.95 -7.35 -13.86
C GLN A 13 -19.84 -8.45 -12.76
N ARG A 14 -20.93 -8.48 -11.98
CA ARG A 14 -21.41 -9.58 -11.12
C ARG A 14 -21.51 -10.91 -11.87
N GLY A 15 -21.01 -11.97 -11.25
CA GLY A 15 -21.38 -13.35 -11.51
C GLY A 15 -22.05 -13.91 -10.27
N GLU A 16 -23.36 -14.10 -10.37
CA GLU A 16 -24.22 -14.78 -9.41
C GLU A 16 -23.90 -16.29 -9.46
N ASN A 17 -23.57 -16.91 -8.33
CA ASN A 17 -23.57 -18.36 -8.22
C ASN A 17 -24.42 -18.80 -7.02
N GLN A 18 -25.29 -19.75 -7.34
CA GLN A 18 -26.51 -20.15 -6.66
C GLN A 18 -26.28 -20.80 -5.28
N GLU A 19 -27.29 -20.59 -4.43
CA GLU A 19 -27.46 -21.15 -3.11
C GLU A 19 -27.59 -22.68 -3.15
N GLY A 20 -26.66 -23.36 -2.47
CA GLY A 20 -26.78 -24.77 -2.10
C GLY A 20 -26.84 -24.87 -0.58
N GLY A 21 -28.04 -25.03 -0.03
CA GLY A 21 -28.27 -25.15 1.41
C GLY A 21 -27.57 -26.37 2.01
N HIS A 22 -26.71 -26.14 3.00
CA HIS A 22 -26.33 -27.11 4.00
C HIS A 22 -26.47 -26.44 5.37
N SER A 23 -27.53 -26.78 6.09
CA SER A 23 -27.69 -26.38 7.50
C SER A 23 -26.58 -27.04 8.35
N PRO A 24 -26.05 -26.33 9.36
CA PRO A 24 -24.80 -26.69 10.01
C PRO A 24 -25.02 -27.80 11.04
N VAL A 25 -24.24 -28.88 10.96
CA VAL A 25 -24.11 -29.83 12.06
C VAL A 25 -23.19 -29.21 13.10
N LEU A 26 -23.77 -28.68 14.18
CA LEU A 26 -23.04 -28.23 15.36
C LEU A 26 -22.32 -29.43 15.98
N ARG A 27 -21.00 -29.50 15.79
CA ARG A 27 -20.13 -30.43 16.50
C ARG A 27 -19.58 -29.72 17.74
N GLU A 28 -20.17 -30.01 18.90
CA GLU A 28 -19.69 -29.54 20.20
C GLU A 28 -18.34 -30.19 20.55
N GLY A 29 -17.38 -29.36 20.97
CA GLY A 29 -16.19 -29.74 21.74
C GLY A 29 -15.05 -28.73 21.64
N PRO A 30 -14.12 -28.64 22.63
CA PRO A 30 -14.29 -28.73 24.07
C PRO A 30 -14.49 -27.34 24.73
N ARG A 31 -15.11 -27.31 25.91
CA ARG A 31 -15.10 -26.14 26.82
C ARG A 31 -13.79 -26.12 27.59
N GLU A 32 -13.43 -24.92 28.06
CA GLU A 32 -12.29 -24.54 28.91
C GLU A 32 -11.04 -24.02 28.16
N GLY A 33 -10.84 -22.68 28.20
CA GLY A 33 -9.51 -22.08 28.09
C GLY A 33 -9.22 -21.08 26.96
N SER A 34 -10.09 -20.90 25.97
CA SER A 34 -9.89 -19.85 24.95
C SER A 34 -10.34 -18.48 25.48
N ARG A 35 -9.56 -17.89 26.38
CA ARG A 35 -9.69 -16.47 26.66
C ARG A 35 -9.19 -15.73 25.42
N ALA A 36 -10.11 -15.16 24.64
CA ALA A 36 -9.74 -14.13 23.70
C ALA A 36 -8.86 -13.12 24.44
N PRO A 37 -7.75 -12.65 23.85
CA PRO A 37 -6.90 -11.68 24.51
C PRO A 37 -7.78 -10.54 25.01
N SER A 38 -7.59 -10.14 26.27
CA SER A 38 -8.25 -8.97 26.82
C SER A 38 -8.03 -7.80 25.85
N PRO A 39 -9.04 -6.99 25.54
CA PRO A 39 -8.99 -6.01 24.45
C PRO A 39 -7.86 -4.97 24.59
N GLY A 40 -7.23 -4.85 25.77
CA GLY A 40 -6.03 -4.04 25.94
C GLY A 40 -4.83 -4.65 25.23
N GLY A 41 -4.18 -3.86 24.36
CA GLY A 41 -2.92 -4.22 23.71
C GLY A 41 -3.07 -4.89 22.35
N ILE A 42 -4.29 -4.99 21.81
CA ILE A 42 -4.51 -5.43 20.43
C ILE A 42 -3.93 -4.40 19.45
N GLU A 43 -4.04 -3.10 19.74
CA GLU A 43 -3.53 -2.02 18.92
C GLU A 43 -1.99 -2.03 18.92
N GLU A 44 -1.39 -2.16 20.10
CA GLU A 44 0.06 -2.26 20.26
C GLU A 44 0.62 -3.49 19.54
N THR A 45 -0.06 -4.64 19.69
CA THR A 45 0.32 -5.86 18.98
C THR A 45 0.18 -5.69 17.48
N ALA A 46 -0.97 -5.18 16.99
CA ALA A 46 -1.18 -4.93 15.57
C ALA A 46 -0.15 -3.95 15.00
N TYR A 47 0.16 -2.88 15.71
CA TYR A 47 1.18 -1.91 15.31
C TYR A 47 2.54 -2.58 15.20
N ARG A 48 2.95 -3.36 16.21
CA ARG A 48 4.23 -4.09 16.19
C ARG A 48 4.30 -5.06 15.02
N GLU A 49 3.27 -5.85 14.78
CA GLU A 49 3.26 -6.83 13.68
C GLU A 49 3.23 -6.13 12.31
N LEU A 50 2.45 -5.06 12.14
CA LEU A 50 2.35 -4.33 10.87
C LEU A 50 3.60 -3.51 10.53
N THR A 51 4.35 -3.08 11.54
CA THR A 51 5.60 -2.31 11.38
C THR A 51 6.85 -3.19 11.35
N ALA A 52 6.71 -4.49 11.60
CA ALA A 52 7.83 -5.41 11.49
C ALA A 52 8.44 -5.32 10.07
N PRO A 53 9.78 -5.25 9.92
CA PRO A 53 10.39 -4.95 8.64
C PRO A 53 9.97 -5.87 7.48
N ASP A 54 9.65 -7.12 7.77
CA ASP A 54 9.24 -8.17 6.83
C ASP A 54 7.71 -8.38 6.73
N ALA A 55 6.91 -7.56 7.41
CA ALA A 55 5.45 -7.64 7.37
C ALA A 55 4.86 -7.35 5.99
N TRP A 56 5.61 -6.65 5.13
CA TRP A 56 5.19 -6.26 3.78
C TRP A 56 6.22 -6.75 2.77
N LEU A 57 5.75 -7.57 1.83
CA LEU A 57 6.58 -8.08 0.75
C LEU A 57 6.22 -7.36 -0.55
N PRO A 58 7.21 -6.87 -1.32
CA PRO A 58 6.94 -6.35 -2.64
C PRO A 58 6.44 -7.47 -3.55
N TYR A 59 5.63 -7.12 -4.56
CA TYR A 59 5.31 -8.06 -5.64
C TYR A 59 6.59 -8.54 -6.32
N ARG A 60 6.58 -9.80 -6.79
CA ARG A 60 7.75 -10.48 -7.37
C ARG A 60 8.40 -9.69 -8.52
N ASP A 61 7.60 -8.93 -9.26
CA ASP A 61 7.99 -8.12 -10.41
C ASP A 61 8.40 -6.69 -10.05
N THR A 62 8.30 -6.27 -8.78
CA THR A 62 8.68 -4.93 -8.32
C THR A 62 10.13 -4.62 -8.66
N GLU A 63 11.09 -5.42 -8.18
CA GLU A 63 12.52 -5.15 -8.40
C GLU A 63 12.90 -5.16 -9.90
N PRO A 64 12.56 -6.20 -10.69
CA PRO A 64 12.90 -6.22 -12.11
C PRO A 64 12.30 -5.03 -12.88
N THR A 65 11.05 -4.66 -12.57
CA THR A 65 10.38 -3.52 -13.20
C THR A 65 11.06 -2.21 -12.85
N ARG A 66 11.40 -1.98 -11.57
CA ARG A 66 12.12 -0.78 -11.14
C ARG A 66 13.50 -0.68 -11.80
N ARG A 67 14.27 -1.77 -11.85
CA ARG A 67 15.58 -1.79 -12.53
C ARG A 67 15.46 -1.46 -14.03
N ALA A 68 14.47 -2.05 -14.71
CA ALA A 68 14.23 -1.78 -16.13
C ALA A 68 13.86 -0.31 -16.40
N LEU A 69 13.04 0.30 -15.54
CA LEU A 69 12.68 1.71 -15.65
C LEU A 69 13.89 2.62 -15.38
N ARG A 70 14.69 2.32 -14.35
CA ARG A 70 15.91 3.06 -14.05
C ARG A 70 16.92 3.01 -15.20
N ALA A 71 17.10 1.84 -15.83
CA ALA A 71 17.97 1.70 -17.00
C ALA A 71 17.53 2.57 -18.19
N ARG A 72 16.25 2.99 -18.23
CA ARG A 72 15.70 3.92 -19.22
C ARG A 72 15.71 5.38 -18.75
N GLY A 73 16.32 5.69 -17.60
CA GLY A 73 16.37 7.02 -17.03
C GLY A 73 15.06 7.49 -16.40
N VAL A 74 14.10 6.59 -16.16
CA VAL A 74 12.83 6.91 -15.50
C VAL A 74 13.03 6.91 -13.99
N ARG A 75 12.73 8.05 -13.36
CA ARG A 75 12.73 8.21 -11.89
C ARG A 75 11.35 7.94 -11.32
N ILE A 76 11.30 7.40 -10.10
CA ILE A 76 10.09 6.85 -9.49
C ILE A 76 9.98 7.32 -8.06
N GLY A 77 8.84 7.93 -7.74
CA GLY A 77 8.49 8.36 -6.39
C GLY A 77 7.27 7.60 -5.86
N ILE A 78 7.20 7.46 -4.54
CA ILE A 78 6.05 6.91 -3.81
C ILE A 78 5.32 8.06 -3.10
N GLY A 79 4.00 8.10 -3.25
CA GLY A 79 3.08 8.92 -2.46
C GLY A 79 2.00 8.04 -1.81
N SER A 80 2.13 7.77 -0.51
CA SER A 80 1.29 6.79 0.17
C SER A 80 0.55 7.37 1.37
N ASP A 81 -0.72 6.97 1.52
CA ASP A 81 -1.43 7.17 2.78
C ASP A 81 -1.08 5.99 3.67
N PHE A 82 -0.18 6.21 4.61
CA PHE A 82 0.40 5.15 5.43
C PHE A 82 0.70 5.68 6.83
N ALA A 83 0.51 4.83 7.84
CA ALA A 83 0.54 5.27 9.23
C ALA A 83 1.95 5.25 9.86
N TRP A 84 2.96 4.75 9.16
CA TRP A 84 4.35 4.69 9.62
C TRP A 84 5.34 4.80 8.47
N ASP A 85 6.62 4.76 8.81
CA ASP A 85 7.72 4.86 7.85
C ASP A 85 7.79 3.61 6.93
N LEU A 86 7.30 3.76 5.70
CA LEU A 86 7.34 2.73 4.67
C LEU A 86 8.79 2.34 4.28
N ARG A 87 9.77 3.23 4.49
CA ARG A 87 11.17 3.00 4.08
C ARG A 87 11.79 1.83 4.82
N ILE A 88 11.29 1.48 6.01
CA ILE A 88 11.71 0.28 6.76
C ILE A 88 11.50 -1.00 5.91
N HIS A 89 10.35 -1.10 5.23
CA HIS A 89 10.03 -2.26 4.39
C HIS A 89 10.83 -2.25 3.08
N LEU A 90 11.05 -1.07 2.50
CA LEU A 90 11.88 -0.93 1.29
C LEU A 90 13.33 -1.34 1.55
N ALA A 91 13.90 -0.90 2.68
CA ALA A 91 15.24 -1.27 3.11
C ALA A 91 15.34 -2.78 3.33
N ARG A 92 14.37 -3.37 4.05
CA ARG A 92 14.32 -4.82 4.30
C ARG A 92 14.26 -5.64 3.01
N ALA A 93 13.56 -5.13 2.01
CA ALA A 93 13.42 -5.75 0.68
C ALA A 93 14.59 -5.45 -0.27
N GLY A 94 15.58 -4.63 0.11
CA GLY A 94 16.69 -4.23 -0.76
C GLY A 94 16.28 -3.31 -1.91
N LEU A 95 15.19 -2.56 -1.74
CA LEU A 95 14.60 -1.69 -2.77
C LEU A 95 14.84 -0.20 -2.51
N GLU A 96 15.47 0.17 -1.39
CA GLU A 96 15.70 1.57 -1.00
C GLU A 96 16.38 2.39 -2.10
N ASP A 97 17.41 1.83 -2.73
CA ASP A 97 18.16 2.48 -3.81
C ASP A 97 17.36 2.59 -5.12
N LEU A 98 16.25 1.88 -5.25
CA LEU A 98 15.42 1.84 -6.46
C LEU A 98 14.23 2.81 -6.39
N ILE A 99 14.11 3.58 -5.30
CA ILE A 99 13.07 4.59 -5.10
C ILE A 99 13.74 5.96 -4.95
N ASP A 100 13.41 6.89 -5.84
CA ASP A 100 14.05 8.21 -5.88
C ASP A 100 13.40 9.23 -4.92
N ALA A 101 12.15 9.01 -4.53
CA ALA A 101 11.42 9.82 -3.55
C ALA A 101 10.37 8.99 -2.82
N CYS A 102 10.15 9.26 -1.53
CA CYS A 102 9.11 8.62 -0.74
C CYS A 102 8.44 9.66 0.16
N VAL A 103 7.15 9.88 -0.05
CA VAL A 103 6.34 10.82 0.72
C VAL A 103 5.16 10.06 1.35
N ILE A 104 5.10 10.08 2.67
CA ILE A 104 4.10 9.36 3.46
C ILE A 104 3.16 10.34 4.14
N SER A 105 1.86 10.05 4.15
CA SER A 105 0.85 10.98 4.66
C SER A 105 1.03 11.34 6.14
N CYS A 106 1.42 10.39 6.98
CA CYS A 106 1.66 10.64 8.40
C CYS A 106 2.84 11.60 8.65
N GLU A 107 3.85 11.59 7.77
CA GLU A 107 4.99 12.52 7.82
C GLU A 107 4.62 13.88 7.21
N ALA A 108 3.84 13.87 6.12
CA ALA A 108 3.47 15.06 5.37
C ALA A 108 2.32 15.87 6.01
N GLY A 109 1.57 15.27 6.95
CA GLY A 109 0.36 15.85 7.53
C GLY A 109 -0.76 16.06 6.50
N ARG A 110 -0.71 15.32 5.39
CA ARG A 110 -1.62 15.43 4.24
C ARG A 110 -1.79 14.05 3.63
N GLU A 111 -3.01 13.71 3.25
CA GLU A 111 -3.34 12.44 2.62
C GLU A 111 -4.00 12.64 1.26
N LYS A 112 -3.98 11.63 0.42
CA LYS A 112 -4.73 11.67 -0.84
C LYS A 112 -6.23 11.81 -0.49
N PRO A 113 -6.99 12.62 -1.23
CA PRO A 113 -6.67 13.20 -2.54
C PRO A 113 -6.02 14.60 -2.50
N ASP A 114 -5.47 15.08 -1.36
CA ASP A 114 -4.78 16.38 -1.30
C ASP A 114 -3.64 16.43 -2.34
N PRO A 115 -3.70 17.32 -3.34
CA PRO A 115 -2.68 17.38 -4.39
C PRO A 115 -1.29 17.71 -3.86
N GLN A 116 -1.18 18.33 -2.69
CA GLN A 116 0.11 18.69 -2.09
C GLN A 116 0.99 17.47 -1.79
N LEU A 117 0.39 16.30 -1.50
CA LEU A 117 1.17 15.07 -1.32
C LEU A 117 1.92 14.70 -2.60
N PHE A 118 1.24 14.75 -3.75
CA PHE A 118 1.84 14.48 -5.05
C PHE A 118 2.81 15.58 -5.48
N LEU A 119 2.49 16.85 -5.22
CA LEU A 119 3.38 17.97 -5.52
C LEU A 119 4.70 17.87 -4.75
N LYS A 120 4.65 17.45 -3.48
CA LYS A 120 5.84 17.17 -2.68
C LYS A 120 6.68 16.05 -3.29
N ALA A 121 6.06 14.93 -3.67
CA ALA A 121 6.76 13.82 -4.32
C ALA A 121 7.42 14.27 -5.64
N CYS A 122 6.73 15.07 -6.45
CA CYS A 122 7.28 15.66 -7.67
C CYS A 122 8.47 16.58 -7.40
N ALA A 123 8.38 17.41 -6.35
CA ALA A 123 9.46 18.31 -5.95
C ALA A 123 10.70 17.53 -5.50
N ASP A 124 10.53 16.47 -4.71
CA ASP A 124 11.62 15.60 -4.26
C ASP A 124 12.26 14.85 -5.44
N LEU A 125 11.44 14.44 -6.41
CA LEU A 125 11.93 13.92 -7.69
C LEU A 125 12.59 14.99 -8.57
N GLY A 126 12.53 16.28 -8.25
CA GLY A 126 13.01 17.35 -9.13
C GLY A 126 12.32 17.38 -10.49
N ALA A 127 11.06 16.92 -10.57
CA ALA A 127 10.27 16.96 -11.79
C ALA A 127 9.77 18.38 -12.05
N ARG A 128 10.12 18.95 -13.22
CA ARG A 128 9.66 20.27 -13.68
C ARG A 128 8.68 20.11 -14.86
N GLY A 129 7.55 19.46 -14.63
CA GLY A 129 6.45 19.35 -15.58
C GLY A 129 6.34 18.00 -16.31
N GLY A 130 5.09 17.56 -16.51
CA GLY A 130 4.70 16.27 -17.11
C GLY A 130 4.96 15.10 -16.17
N LEU A 131 3.94 14.63 -15.45
CA LEU A 131 4.04 13.43 -14.63
C LEU A 131 2.88 12.49 -14.93
N ASP A 132 3.20 11.24 -15.24
CA ASP A 132 2.22 10.16 -15.25
C ASP A 132 2.05 9.67 -13.82
N VAL A 133 0.95 10.08 -13.18
CA VAL A 133 0.58 9.59 -11.85
C VAL A 133 -0.11 8.24 -12.04
N VAL A 134 0.55 7.16 -11.62
CA VAL A 134 -0.09 5.85 -11.52
C VAL A 134 -0.65 5.72 -10.10
N THR A 135 -1.97 5.76 -9.97
CA THR A 135 -2.64 5.41 -8.72
C THR A 135 -2.84 3.89 -8.69
N GLY A 136 -2.25 3.21 -7.70
CA GLY A 136 -2.62 1.83 -7.40
C GLY A 136 -3.94 1.83 -6.62
N GLY A 137 -4.96 1.15 -7.14
CA GLY A 137 -6.10 0.69 -6.35
C GLY A 137 -5.73 -0.64 -5.70
N TRP A 138 -6.17 -0.84 -4.45
CA TRP A 138 -6.08 -2.13 -3.77
C TRP A 138 -6.93 -3.18 -4.48
#